data_AF-A0A942ANK0-F1
#
_entry.id   AF-A0A942ANK0-F1
#
_cell.length_a   1.000
_cell.length_b   1.000
_cell.length_c   1.000
_cell.angle_alpha   90.00
_cell.angle_beta   90.00
_cell.angle_gamma   90.00
#
_symmetry.space_group_name_H-M   'P 1'
#
loop_
_entity.id
_entity.type
_entity.pdbx_description
1 polymer ?
#
loop_
_entity_poly.entity_id
_entity_poly.type
_entity_poly.pdbx_seq_one_letter_code
_entity_poly.pdbx_strand_id
1 'polypeptide(L)'
;MSRGPEVVGEIAFTGDGQAAKLIGLYVSPNYRRLGLAKSLIAAGMKILAEKGVNHVEADVIRRNEQQRLLAASCSATFVRTACYYPGMNYD
;
A
#
# COMPACT_ATOMS: atom_id res chain seq x y z
N MET A 1 -13.22 -3.58 -11.32
CA MET A 1 -12.76 -3.38 -12.71
C MET A 1 -11.86 -4.54 -13.07
N SER A 2 -12.30 -5.46 -13.94
CA SER A 2 -11.47 -6.54 -14.46
C SER A 2 -11.12 -6.27 -15.93
N ARG A 3 -9.84 -6.43 -16.28
CA ARG A 3 -9.36 -6.51 -17.66
C ARG A 3 -9.15 -7.99 -17.99
N GLY A 4 -10.23 -8.72 -18.26
CA GLY A 4 -10.19 -10.16 -18.49
C GLY A 4 -10.13 -11.01 -17.21
N PRO A 5 -9.99 -12.36 -17.34
CA PRO A 5 -10.00 -13.29 -16.21
C PRO A 5 -8.71 -13.29 -15.37
N GLU A 6 -7.68 -12.55 -15.82
CA GLU A 6 -6.37 -12.55 -15.17
C GLU A 6 -6.33 -11.56 -13.99
N VAL A 7 -5.85 -12.04 -12.85
CA VAL A 7 -5.58 -11.18 -11.68
C VAL A 7 -4.24 -10.47 -11.91
N VAL A 8 -4.31 -9.16 -12.15
CA VAL A 8 -3.14 -8.32 -12.50
C VAL A 8 -2.64 -7.46 -11.34
N GLY A 9 -3.22 -7.64 -10.14
CA GLY A 9 -2.83 -6.90 -8.95
C GLY A 9 -3.69 -7.27 -7.75
N GLU A 10 -3.15 -6.99 -6.57
CA GLU A 10 -3.76 -7.34 -5.28
C GLU A 10 -3.39 -6.28 -4.24
N ILE A 11 -4.28 -6.08 -3.28
CA ILE A 11 -4.06 -5.27 -2.09
C ILE A 11 -4.54 -6.03 -0.85
N ALA A 12 -3.71 -6.06 0.18
CA ALA A 12 -3.97 -6.78 1.41
C ALA A 12 -3.80 -5.86 2.62
N PHE A 13 -4.77 -5.94 3.53
CA PHE A 13 -4.78 -5.22 4.80
C PHE A 13 -4.92 -6.21 5.95
N THR A 14 -4.32 -5.87 7.08
CA THR A 14 -4.61 -6.47 8.39
C THR A 14 -5.01 -5.36 9.36
N GLY A 15 -5.72 -5.66 10.43
CA GLY A 15 -6.15 -4.63 11.37
C GLY A 15 -6.98 -5.17 12.51
N ASP A 16 -7.14 -4.35 13.52
CA ASP A 16 -8.01 -4.59 14.67
C ASP A 16 -8.67 -3.27 15.11
N GLY A 17 -9.92 -3.35 15.55
CA GLY A 17 -10.74 -2.20 15.91
C GLY A 17 -10.81 -1.15 14.79
N GLN A 18 -10.36 0.07 15.08
CA GLN A 18 -10.44 1.22 14.18
C GLN A 18 -9.16 1.45 13.36
N ALA A 19 -8.17 0.55 13.47
CA ALA A 19 -6.88 0.70 12.81
C ALA A 19 -6.59 -0.45 11.84
N ALA A 20 -6.04 -0.13 10.67
CA ALA A 20 -5.57 -1.10 9.70
C ALA A 20 -4.16 -0.77 9.21
N LYS A 21 -3.45 -1.80 8.77
CA LYS A 21 -2.14 -1.73 8.14
C LYS A 21 -2.19 -2.37 6.75
N LEU A 22 -1.72 -1.65 5.74
CA LEU A 22 -1.46 -2.21 4.42
C LEU A 22 -0.20 -3.08 4.50
N ILE A 23 -0.37 -4.38 4.25
CA ILE A 23 0.70 -5.39 4.35
C ILE A 23 1.16 -5.91 2.98
N GLY A 24 0.36 -5.66 1.94
CA GLY A 24 0.68 -6.07 0.58
C GLY A 24 0.01 -5.18 -0.44
N LEU A 25 0.76 -4.78 -1.46
CA LEU A 25 0.23 -4.14 -2.66
C LEU A 25 1.12 -4.52 -3.83
N TYR A 26 0.51 -5.11 -4.85
CA TYR A 26 1.20 -5.57 -6.04
C TYR A 26 0.37 -5.25 -7.29
N VAL A 27 1.08 -4.90 -8.37
CA VAL A 27 0.54 -4.80 -9.72
C VAL A 27 1.55 -5.45 -10.67
N SER A 28 1.06 -6.36 -11.51
CA SER A 28 1.82 -7.04 -12.56
C SER A 28 2.61 -6.03 -13.40
N PRO A 29 3.90 -6.27 -13.70
CA PRO A 29 4.77 -5.29 -14.39
C PRO A 29 4.15 -4.64 -15.64
N ASN A 30 3.49 -5.44 -16.48
CA ASN A 30 2.86 -4.99 -17.73
C ASN A 30 1.63 -4.08 -17.53
N TYR A 31 1.12 -4.01 -16.30
CA TYR A 31 -0.08 -3.24 -15.93
C TYR A 31 0.23 -2.06 -15.01
N ARG A 32 1.52 -1.79 -14.76
CA ARG A 32 1.97 -0.64 -13.96
C ARG A 32 1.78 0.67 -14.74
N ARG A 33 1.81 1.79 -14.01
CA ARG A 33 1.64 3.16 -14.54
C ARG A 33 0.28 3.44 -15.20
N LEU A 34 -0.68 2.53 -15.07
CA LEU A 34 -2.08 2.68 -15.51
C LEU A 34 -3.03 3.15 -14.39
N GLY A 35 -2.47 3.59 -13.25
CA GLY A 35 -3.27 4.02 -12.08
C GLY A 35 -3.85 2.89 -11.22
N LEU A 36 -3.66 1.61 -11.59
CA LEU A 36 -4.28 0.47 -10.89
C LEU A 36 -3.97 0.41 -9.40
N ALA A 37 -2.73 0.71 -8.99
CA ALA A 37 -2.36 0.72 -7.57
C ALA A 37 -3.19 1.73 -6.77
N LYS A 38 -3.44 2.93 -7.32
CA LYS A 38 -4.32 3.93 -6.69
C LYS A 38 -5.76 3.46 -6.63
N SER A 39 -6.25 2.81 -7.68
CA SER A 39 -7.62 2.26 -7.69
C SER A 39 -7.80 1.17 -6.64
N LEU A 40 -6.80 0.30 -6.45
CA LEU A 40 -6.80 -0.72 -5.39
C LEU A 40 -6.79 -0.07 -4.00
N ILE A 41 -5.93 0.93 -3.78
CA ILE A 41 -5.91 1.69 -2.52
C ILE A 41 -7.27 2.33 -2.25
N ALA A 42 -7.82 3.06 -3.22
CA ALA A 42 -9.12 3.72 -3.07
C ALA A 42 -10.26 2.73 -2.75
N ALA A 43 -10.28 1.57 -3.41
CA ALA A 43 -11.25 0.52 -3.15
C ALA A 43 -11.07 -0.07 -1.73
N GLY A 44 -9.83 -0.35 -1.33
CA GLY A 44 -9.50 -0.85 0.01
C GLY A 44 -9.90 0.14 1.11
N MET A 45 -9.55 1.42 0.94
CA MET A 45 -9.90 2.49 1.89
C MET A 45 -11.41 2.64 2.04
N LYS A 46 -12.18 2.54 0.95
CA LYS A 46 -13.65 2.56 1.01
C LYS A 46 -14.19 1.41 1.86
N ILE A 47 -13.73 0.18 1.62
CA ILE A 47 -14.16 -1.02 2.37
C ILE A 47 -13.79 -0.90 3.86
N LEU A 48 -12.60 -0.38 4.17
CA LEU A 48 -12.15 -0.20 5.55
C LEU A 48 -12.98 0.88 6.27
N ALA A 49 -13.27 2.00 5.61
CA ALA A 49 -14.12 3.06 6.16
C ALA A 49 -15.54 2.55 6.48
N GLU A 50 -16.13 1.73 5.59
CA GLU A 50 -17.43 1.08 5.84
C GLU A 50 -17.42 0.14 7.06
N LYS A 51 -16.24 -0.35 7.46
CA LYS A 51 -16.03 -1.18 8.66
C LYS A 51 -15.67 -0.38 9.91
N GLY A 52 -15.69 0.96 9.85
CA GLY A 52 -15.37 1.83 10.98
C GLY A 52 -13.87 2.05 11.21
N VAL A 53 -13.01 1.66 10.27
CA VAL A 53 -11.58 1.98 10.32
C VAL A 53 -11.39 3.45 9.98
N ASN A 54 -10.70 4.19 10.85
CA ASN A 54 -10.41 5.61 10.68
C ASN A 54 -8.89 5.90 10.61
N HIS A 55 -8.06 4.89 10.89
CA HIS A 55 -6.61 5.00 10.85
C HIS A 55 -6.02 3.90 9.96
N VAL A 56 -5.25 4.28 8.94
CA VAL A 56 -4.58 3.33 8.05
C VAL A 56 -3.11 3.71 7.88
N GLU A 57 -2.22 2.75 8.15
CA GLU A 57 -0.78 2.91 7.98
C GLU A 57 -0.22 1.93 6.94
N ALA A 58 0.92 2.28 6.35
CA ALA A 58 1.67 1.42 5.45
C ALA A 58 3.17 1.65 5.64
N ASP A 59 3.96 0.60 5.52
CA ASP A 59 5.42 0.73 5.47
C ASP A 59 5.85 1.03 4.03
N VAL A 60 6.56 2.14 3.85
CA VAL A 60 7.14 2.55 2.56
C VAL A 60 8.66 2.48 2.65
N ILE A 61 9.27 1.69 1.77
CA ILE A 61 10.73 1.59 1.71
C ILE A 61 11.29 2.93 1.24
N ARG A 62 12.03 3.64 2.10
CA ARG A 62 12.56 4.99 1.81
C ARG A 62 13.40 5.07 0.53
N ARG A 63 14.10 4.00 0.17
CA ARG A 63 14.91 3.90 -1.05
C ARG A 63 14.11 3.47 -2.30
N ASN A 64 12.84 3.09 -2.13
CA ASN A 64 11.96 2.74 -3.24
C ASN A 64 11.20 3.99 -3.71
N GLU A 65 11.71 4.63 -4.76
CA GLU A 65 11.12 5.84 -5.32
C GLU A 65 9.67 5.64 -5.76
N GLN A 66 9.34 4.49 -6.36
CA GLN A 66 7.99 4.24 -6.86
C GLN A 66 6.96 4.11 -5.73
N GLN A 67 7.33 3.47 -4.60
CA GLN A 67 6.46 3.44 -3.42
C GLN A 67 6.30 4.84 -2.81
N ARG A 68 7.37 5.64 -2.77
CA ARG A 68 7.30 7.02 -2.27
C ARG A 68 6.40 7.90 -3.11
N LEU A 69 6.54 7.84 -4.44
CA LEU A 69 5.68 8.59 -5.37
C LEU A 69 4.22 8.16 -5.23
N LEU A 70 3.96 6.85 -5.11
CA LEU A 70 2.61 6.35 -4.87
C LEU A 70 2.03 6.89 -3.56
N ALA A 71 2.75 6.78 -2.45
CA ALA A 71 2.31 7.29 -1.15
C ALA A 71 2.01 8.79 -1.18
N ALA A 72 2.92 9.60 -1.73
CA ALA A 72 2.72 11.04 -1.90
C ALA A 72 1.48 11.34 -2.76
N SER A 73 1.26 10.56 -3.82
CA SER A 73 0.12 10.72 -4.71
C SER A 73 -1.24 10.29 -4.12
N CYS A 74 -1.21 9.64 -2.96
CA CYS A 74 -2.37 9.31 -2.13
C CYS A 74 -2.52 10.27 -0.93
N SER A 75 -1.76 11.37 -0.90
CA SER A 75 -1.72 12.34 0.21
C SER A 75 -1.35 11.71 1.55
N ALA A 76 -0.60 10.60 1.54
CA ALA A 76 -0.13 9.96 2.78
C ALA A 76 0.88 10.86 3.49
N THR A 77 0.80 10.92 4.81
CA THR A 77 1.73 11.68 5.66
C THR A 77 2.78 10.74 6.25
N PHE A 78 3.99 11.26 6.46
CA PHE A 78 5.03 10.52 7.16
C PHE A 78 4.71 10.47 8.67
N VAL A 79 4.64 9.27 9.23
CA VAL A 79 4.38 9.06 10.67
C VAL A 79 5.68 8.79 11.43
N ARG A 80 6.43 7.76 11.02
CA ARG A 80 7.68 7.35 11.69
C ARG A 80 8.57 6.50 10.78
N THR A 81 9.80 6.29 11.21
CA THR A 81 10.69 5.28 10.61
C THR A 81 10.55 3.98 11.39
N ALA A 82 10.25 2.88 10.71
CA ALA A 82 10.38 1.55 11.26
C ALA A 82 11.65 0.89 10.66
N CYS A 83 12.57 0.46 11.51
CA CYS A 83 13.70 -0.36 11.08
C CYS A 83 13.21 -1.81 10.99
N TYR A 84 12.95 -2.29 9.77
CA TYR A 84 12.52 -3.69 9.55
C TYR A 84 13.62 -4.70 9.94
N TYR A 85 14.87 -4.30 9.80
CA TYR A 85 16.05 -5.03 10.23
C TYR A 85 17.06 -4.01 10.76
N PRO A 86 17.77 -4.25 11.89
CA PRO A 86 19.00 -3.52 12.16
C PRO A 86 19.91 -3.73 10.95
N GLY A 87 20.48 -2.65 10.41
CA GLY A 87 21.34 -2.75 9.24
C GLY A 87 22.44 -3.79 9.49
N MET A 88 22.46 -4.87 8.72
CA MET A 88 23.63 -5.74 8.66
C MET A 88 24.65 -5.04 7.78
N ASN A 89 25.68 -4.48 8.42
CA ASN A 89 26.92 -4.16 7.74
C ASN A 89 27.71 -5.46 7.62
N TYR A 90 28.03 -5.86 6.39
CA TYR A 90 29.16 -6.74 6.13
C TYR A 90 30.33 -5.80 5.84
N ASP A 91 31.08 -5.45 6.89
CA ASP A 91 32.46 -5.01 6.73
C ASP A 91 33.34 -6.23 6.42
#